data_AF-A0A3B9SID5-F1
#
_entry.id   AF-A0A3B9SID5-F1
#
_cell.length_a   1.000
_cell.length_b   1.000
_cell.length_c   1.000
_cell.angle_alpha   90.00
_cell.angle_beta   90.00
_cell.angle_gamma   90.00
#
_symmetry.space_group_name_H-M   'P 1'
#
loop_
_entity.id
_entity.type
_entity.pdbx_description
1 polymer ?
#
loop_
_entity_poly.entity_id
_entity_poly.type
_entity_poly.pdbx_seq_one_letter_code
_entity_poly.pdbx_strand_id
1 'polypeptide(L)'
;MFCGSSVKKWYMLADECRGSKYFWACNMQGVLYKNRCSVFRKEYINWRPYYTLDFDRALLKRSAFKHLTDGEFNAVLCMGTFSYNGYFRENCLKELAKSDGYLRYYALRGNDWVREIRITAVNILKEKINNSSIWDIVKDIPMIDRLCGGQRRSGADAEEIKKTVCQRINAETDETVLLNITVMEMKVRTVFYKWIRENRLCSKELIKYIIKKEDTGSEKAKMLVYMLKEYGCTEEELNKYLNNKCANVRYTAVLQKYEKTNGLWNGAEKFLCDKAAKIRSFAVFLFKKFSDFEPRIFYLDKLKKTGNENALSELGTYGKKEDILFISGFLNADKPTTVTKALRVLGKIGGIDGADVYWQFLHHKDISVCKAAYKNIADNKIQYRVEDIWAGYNKYSDKPNGIYFLYLLVKSPVWERMIYLLHLYVEINPELPCDYKLLDIINKGIYKRNTYAAVTAEKASELKTFIEQNKDRFRNKKLAEELLFDISHAGK
;
A
#
# COMPACT_ATOMS: atom_id res chain seq x y z
N MET A 1 -2.47 7.87 27.13
CA MET A 1 -1.98 9.23 27.48
C MET A 1 -0.51 9.35 27.10
N PHE A 2 -0.16 9.42 25.81
CA PHE A 2 1.19 9.74 25.29
C PHE A 2 1.05 10.16 23.81
N CYS A 3 0.82 11.44 23.54
CA CYS A 3 0.91 12.03 22.19
C CYS A 3 1.34 13.52 22.21
N GLY A 4 1.85 14.03 23.35
CA GLY A 4 2.12 15.46 23.53
C GLY A 4 3.55 15.92 23.22
N SER A 5 4.53 15.03 23.12
CA SER A 5 5.96 15.40 23.23
C SER A 5 6.71 15.60 21.90
N SER A 6 6.12 15.28 20.73
CA SER A 6 6.84 15.37 19.45
C SER A 6 6.63 16.67 18.68
N VAL A 7 5.64 17.50 19.03
CA VAL A 7 5.39 18.81 18.39
C VAL A 7 6.30 19.87 19.01
N LYS A 8 6.48 19.84 20.34
CA LYS A 8 7.33 20.78 21.09
C LYS A 8 8.80 20.73 20.64
N LYS A 9 9.36 19.51 20.47
CA LYS A 9 10.77 19.32 20.02
C LYS A 9 11.06 19.87 18.63
N TRP A 10 10.09 19.86 17.71
CA TRP A 10 10.28 20.40 16.36
C TRP A 10 10.03 21.91 16.30
N TYR A 11 9.13 22.45 17.11
CA TYR A 11 9.03 23.90 17.28
C TYR A 11 10.29 24.48 17.91
N MET A 12 11.00 23.74 18.78
CA MET A 12 12.31 24.13 19.29
C MET A 12 13.39 24.14 18.20
N LEU A 13 13.48 23.10 17.36
CA LEU A 13 14.38 23.05 16.19
C LEU A 13 14.04 24.13 15.14
N ALA A 14 12.75 24.43 14.98
CA ALA A 14 12.31 25.55 14.15
C ALA A 14 12.69 26.89 14.81
N ASP A 15 12.53 27.04 16.12
CA ASP A 15 12.95 28.24 16.87
C ASP A 15 14.45 28.51 16.76
N GLU A 16 15.29 27.47 16.75
CA GLU A 16 16.73 27.58 16.48
C GLU A 16 17.04 28.03 15.03
N CYS A 17 16.11 27.82 14.11
CA CYS A 17 16.20 28.24 12.72
C CYS A 17 15.46 29.56 12.41
N ARG A 18 14.90 30.26 13.42
CA ARG A 18 14.21 31.55 13.25
C ARG A 18 15.13 32.55 12.53
N GLY A 19 14.63 33.16 11.46
CA GLY A 19 15.40 34.10 10.63
C GLY A 19 16.34 33.43 9.61
N SER A 20 16.42 32.10 9.55
CA SER A 20 17.17 31.42 8.49
C SER A 20 16.30 31.16 7.25
N LYS A 21 16.92 31.24 6.07
CA LYS A 21 16.33 30.87 4.76
C LYS A 21 15.81 29.42 4.68
N TYR A 22 16.13 28.56 5.65
CA TYR A 22 15.74 27.14 5.68
C TYR A 22 14.56 26.83 6.61
N PHE A 23 14.13 27.79 7.43
CA PHE A 23 13.03 27.62 8.38
C PHE A 23 11.72 27.15 7.72
N TRP A 24 11.43 27.69 6.53
CA TRP A 24 10.25 27.37 5.74
C TRP A 24 10.24 25.93 5.22
N ALA A 25 11.41 25.44 4.80
CA ALA A 25 11.58 24.05 4.36
C ALA A 25 11.35 23.06 5.52
N CYS A 26 11.82 23.39 6.73
CA CYS A 26 11.62 22.56 7.93
C CYS A 26 10.14 22.49 8.37
N ASN A 27 9.42 23.60 8.38
CA ASN A 27 7.99 23.61 8.73
C ASN A 27 7.13 22.89 7.68
N MET A 28 7.42 23.08 6.40
CA MET A 28 6.71 22.40 5.31
C MET A 28 7.02 20.88 5.31
N GLN A 29 8.28 20.48 5.54
CA GLN A 29 8.63 19.08 5.80
C GLN A 29 7.88 18.52 7.01
N GLY A 30 7.74 19.27 8.10
CA GLY A 30 6.94 18.87 9.26
C GLY A 30 5.47 18.59 8.92
N VAL A 31 4.85 19.44 8.12
CA VAL A 31 3.48 19.23 7.60
C VAL A 31 3.42 17.99 6.71
N LEU A 32 4.40 17.77 5.83
CA LEU A 32 4.44 16.64 4.90
C LEU A 32 4.70 15.30 5.60
N TYR A 33 5.62 15.27 6.56
CA TYR A 33 5.99 14.08 7.33
C TYR A 33 4.93 13.72 8.36
N LYS A 34 4.36 14.68 9.11
CA LYS A 34 3.33 14.38 10.13
C LYS A 34 1.94 14.18 9.55
N ASN A 35 1.56 14.86 8.46
CA ASN A 35 0.20 14.70 7.93
C ASN A 35 0.02 13.51 6.98
N ARG A 36 1.10 12.79 6.60
CA ARG A 36 1.07 11.77 5.53
C ARG A 36 0.17 12.20 4.36
N CYS A 37 0.16 13.49 4.05
CA CYS A 37 -0.79 14.06 3.11
C CYS A 37 -0.09 14.11 1.77
N SER A 38 -0.26 13.03 0.99
CA SER A 38 0.26 12.91 -0.38
C SER A 38 -0.05 14.12 -1.26
N VAL A 39 -1.16 14.80 -0.99
CA VAL A 39 -1.66 15.99 -1.71
C VAL A 39 -0.60 17.09 -1.79
N PHE A 40 0.03 17.46 -0.66
CA PHE A 40 1.02 18.54 -0.63
C PHE A 40 2.43 18.08 -1.07
N ARG A 41 2.67 16.77 -1.20
CA ARG A 41 4.01 16.24 -1.53
C ARG A 41 4.42 16.58 -2.97
N LYS A 42 3.48 16.56 -3.91
CA LYS A 42 3.75 16.97 -5.31
C LYS A 42 4.00 18.47 -5.41
N GLU A 43 3.18 19.27 -4.73
CA GLU A 43 3.33 20.74 -4.67
C GLU A 43 4.67 21.14 -4.05
N TYR A 44 5.10 20.46 -2.98
CA TYR A 44 6.42 20.69 -2.36
C TYR A 44 7.59 20.58 -3.35
N ILE A 45 7.59 19.56 -4.20
CA ILE A 45 8.65 19.37 -5.21
C ILE A 45 8.66 20.54 -6.20
N ASN A 46 7.46 20.96 -6.64
CA ASN A 46 7.31 22.02 -7.63
C ASN A 46 7.67 23.42 -7.08
N TRP A 47 7.58 23.62 -5.76
CA TRP A 47 7.82 24.92 -5.15
C TRP A 47 9.23 25.15 -4.63
N ARG A 48 10.09 24.12 -4.68
CA ARG A 48 11.49 24.18 -4.25
C ARG A 48 12.27 25.41 -4.79
N PRO A 49 12.06 25.88 -6.05
CA PRO A 49 12.77 27.04 -6.57
C PRO A 49 12.51 28.36 -5.82
N TYR A 50 11.38 28.48 -5.12
CA TYR A 50 10.94 29.74 -4.49
C TYR A 50 11.26 29.81 -2.99
N TYR A 51 11.92 28.79 -2.42
CA TYR A 51 12.25 28.73 -0.99
C TYR A 51 13.30 29.77 -0.56
N THR A 52 13.99 30.38 -1.52
CA THR A 52 15.01 31.41 -1.28
C THR A 52 14.47 32.83 -1.31
N LEU A 53 13.16 33.03 -1.56
CA LEU A 53 12.56 34.36 -1.55
C LEU A 53 12.53 34.91 -0.11
N ASP A 54 12.83 36.20 0.03
CA ASP A 54 12.75 36.91 1.31
C ASP A 54 11.29 37.25 1.63
N PHE A 55 10.72 36.54 2.60
CA PHE A 55 9.34 36.64 3.02
C PHE A 55 9.13 37.64 4.18
N ASP A 56 10.15 38.37 4.64
CA ASP A 56 10.01 39.30 5.78
C ASP A 56 9.35 40.66 5.40
N ARG A 57 8.92 40.83 4.15
CA ARG A 57 8.21 42.04 3.71
C ARG A 57 6.70 41.91 3.93
N ALA A 58 6.17 42.74 4.84
CA ALA A 58 4.78 42.72 5.32
C ALA A 58 3.68 42.94 4.25
N LEU A 59 4.03 43.25 2.99
CA LEU A 59 3.08 43.55 1.91
C LEU A 59 3.36 42.71 0.66
N LEU A 60 2.85 41.47 0.66
CA LEU A 60 2.77 40.64 -0.54
C LEU A 60 1.63 41.13 -1.44
N LYS A 61 1.93 42.09 -2.31
CA LYS A 61 1.03 42.48 -3.41
C LYS A 61 1.57 41.94 -4.72
N ARG A 62 0.68 41.54 -5.64
CA ARG A 62 1.06 41.10 -7.00
C ARG A 62 2.03 42.08 -7.69
N SER A 63 1.84 43.38 -7.46
CA SER A 63 2.66 44.46 -8.01
C SER A 63 4.12 44.48 -7.54
N ALA A 64 4.45 43.84 -6.41
CA ALA A 64 5.81 43.72 -5.91
C ALA A 64 6.58 42.55 -6.56
N PHE A 65 5.88 41.61 -7.21
CA PHE A 65 6.43 40.39 -7.79
C PHE A 65 6.18 40.30 -9.30
N LYS A 66 6.33 41.42 -10.02
CA LYS A 66 6.05 41.51 -11.48
C LYS A 66 6.84 40.50 -12.32
N HIS A 67 7.99 40.05 -11.83
CA HIS A 67 8.84 39.06 -12.49
C HIS A 67 8.30 37.62 -12.42
N LEU A 68 7.34 37.34 -11.54
CA LEU A 68 6.67 36.04 -11.45
C LEU A 68 5.41 36.03 -12.33
N THR A 69 5.11 34.89 -12.92
CA THR A 69 3.78 34.61 -13.48
C THR A 69 2.73 34.52 -12.36
N ASP A 70 1.44 34.59 -12.71
CA ASP A 70 0.37 34.51 -11.69
C ASP A 70 0.35 33.15 -10.97
N GLY A 71 0.64 32.07 -11.69
CA GLY A 71 0.75 30.73 -11.10
C GLY A 71 1.89 30.63 -10.09
N GLU A 72 3.05 31.23 -10.41
CA GLU A 72 4.20 31.27 -9.52
C GLU A 72 3.95 32.17 -8.31
N PHE A 73 3.33 33.33 -8.52
CA PHE A 73 2.95 34.21 -7.42
C PHE A 73 1.95 33.52 -6.48
N ASN A 74 0.94 32.82 -7.02
CA ASN A 74 0.02 32.04 -6.19
C ASN A 74 0.73 30.90 -5.44
N ALA A 75 1.76 30.27 -6.03
CA ALA A 75 2.59 29.30 -5.31
C ALA A 75 3.33 29.95 -4.13
N VAL A 76 3.91 31.14 -4.32
CA VAL A 76 4.51 31.97 -3.26
C VAL A 76 3.51 32.25 -2.14
N LEU A 77 2.29 32.66 -2.47
CA LEU A 77 1.23 32.88 -1.48
C LEU A 77 0.87 31.59 -0.72
N CYS A 78 0.73 30.46 -1.43
CA CYS A 78 0.45 29.16 -0.82
C CYS A 78 1.54 28.76 0.19
N MET A 79 2.81 28.93 -0.17
CA MET A 79 3.95 28.72 0.74
C MET A 79 3.90 29.68 1.93
N GLY A 80 3.56 30.95 1.69
CA GLY A 80 3.42 31.97 2.73
C GLY A 80 2.37 31.64 3.79
N THR A 81 1.34 30.84 3.46
CA THR A 81 0.36 30.32 4.44
C THR A 81 0.97 29.36 5.48
N PHE A 82 2.25 28.96 5.33
CA PHE A 82 2.99 28.15 6.30
C PHE A 82 3.96 28.97 7.17
N SER A 83 3.94 30.31 7.06
CA SER A 83 4.79 31.21 7.87
C SER A 83 4.60 31.02 9.37
N TYR A 84 5.62 31.34 10.16
CA TYR A 84 5.46 31.52 11.60
C TYR A 84 4.69 32.80 11.94
N ASN A 85 4.86 33.85 11.13
CA ASN A 85 4.22 35.15 11.35
C ASN A 85 2.73 35.07 10.97
N GLY A 86 1.86 35.30 11.97
CA GLY A 86 0.41 35.22 11.80
C GLY A 86 -0.15 36.26 10.82
N TYR A 87 0.30 37.51 10.92
CA TYR A 87 -0.10 38.58 9.99
C TYR A 87 0.29 38.25 8.55
N PHE A 88 1.48 37.66 8.39
CA PHE A 88 1.96 37.24 7.08
C PHE A 88 1.08 36.13 6.47
N ARG A 89 0.76 35.10 7.26
CA ARG A 89 -0.17 34.03 6.81
C ARG A 89 -1.52 34.61 6.42
N GLU A 90 -2.06 35.53 7.22
CA GLU A 90 -3.36 36.14 6.95
C GLU A 90 -3.35 36.96 5.65
N ASN A 91 -2.31 37.77 5.43
CA ASN A 91 -2.14 38.53 4.20
C ASN A 91 -2.02 37.62 2.97
N CYS A 92 -1.30 36.50 3.10
CA CYS A 92 -1.23 35.49 2.03
C CYS A 92 -2.61 34.92 1.70
N LEU A 93 -3.45 34.62 2.70
CA LEU A 93 -4.80 34.11 2.46
C LEU A 93 -5.69 35.12 1.74
N LYS A 94 -5.64 36.39 2.18
CA LYS A 94 -6.42 37.48 1.58
C LYS A 94 -5.99 37.74 0.13
N GLU A 95 -4.69 37.74 -0.15
CA GLU A 95 -4.20 37.93 -1.52
C GLU A 95 -4.52 36.71 -2.39
N LEU A 96 -4.39 35.48 -1.85
CA LEU A 96 -4.69 34.24 -2.57
C LEU A 96 -6.18 34.15 -2.94
N ALA A 97 -7.07 34.76 -2.15
CA ALA A 97 -8.52 34.78 -2.40
C ALA A 97 -8.92 35.40 -3.74
N LYS A 98 -8.03 36.19 -4.34
CA LYS A 98 -8.21 36.76 -5.69
C LYS A 98 -8.07 35.73 -6.81
N SER A 99 -7.55 34.54 -6.50
CA SER A 99 -7.34 33.44 -7.44
C SER A 99 -8.21 32.23 -7.08
N ASP A 100 -8.55 31.38 -8.04
CA ASP A 100 -9.36 30.17 -7.84
C ASP A 100 -8.50 28.89 -7.71
N GLY A 101 -9.11 27.79 -7.25
CA GLY A 101 -8.44 26.48 -7.17
C GLY A 101 -7.60 26.23 -5.91
N TYR A 102 -7.74 27.05 -4.87
CA TYR A 102 -6.92 27.02 -3.65
C TYR A 102 -7.72 26.70 -2.36
N LEU A 103 -8.90 26.07 -2.47
CA LEU A 103 -9.79 25.77 -1.34
C LEU A 103 -9.08 25.02 -0.20
N ARG A 104 -8.15 24.10 -0.53
CA ARG A 104 -7.38 23.32 0.45
C ARG A 104 -6.57 24.19 1.42
N TYR A 105 -6.11 25.37 1.01
CA TYR A 105 -5.30 26.26 1.84
C TYR A 105 -6.17 27.01 2.85
N TYR A 106 -7.36 27.46 2.44
CA TYR A 106 -8.33 28.02 3.37
C TYR A 106 -8.84 26.96 4.34
N ALA A 107 -9.13 25.74 3.85
CA ALA A 107 -9.53 24.63 4.71
C ALA A 107 -8.44 24.23 5.72
N LEU A 108 -7.17 24.25 5.30
CA LEU A 108 -6.04 24.05 6.20
C LEU A 108 -5.97 25.14 7.29
N ARG A 109 -6.10 26.41 6.89
CA ARG A 109 -6.00 27.56 7.81
C ARG A 109 -7.25 27.81 8.65
N GLY A 110 -8.40 27.24 8.29
CA GLY A 110 -9.57 27.18 9.15
C GLY A 110 -9.34 26.40 10.46
N ASN A 111 -8.23 25.66 10.56
CA ASN A 111 -7.76 24.99 11.78
C ASN A 111 -6.44 25.60 12.36
N ASP A 112 -6.06 26.81 11.95
CA ASP A 112 -4.87 27.52 12.45
C ASP A 112 -4.92 27.74 13.97
N TRP A 113 -3.77 27.92 14.62
CA TRP A 113 -3.72 28.16 16.06
C TRP A 113 -4.17 29.58 16.46
N VAL A 114 -4.13 30.55 15.53
CA VAL A 114 -4.45 31.96 15.74
C VAL A 114 -5.90 32.17 15.32
N ARG A 115 -6.69 32.79 16.20
CA ARG A 115 -8.15 32.89 16.03
C ARG A 115 -8.53 33.73 14.82
N GLU A 116 -7.86 34.85 14.63
CA GLU A 116 -8.07 35.82 13.57
C GLU A 116 -7.88 35.16 12.20
N ILE A 117 -6.81 34.38 12.06
CA ILE A 117 -6.52 33.61 10.83
C ILE A 117 -7.59 32.56 10.57
N ARG A 118 -8.06 31.86 11.62
CA ARG A 118 -9.14 30.88 11.46
C ARG A 118 -10.41 31.54 10.92
N ILE A 119 -10.81 32.67 11.50
CA ILE A 119 -12.00 33.42 11.09
C ILE A 119 -11.84 33.88 9.64
N THR A 120 -10.72 34.52 9.30
CA THR A 120 -10.42 34.98 7.94
C THR A 120 -10.45 33.81 6.94
N ALA A 121 -9.81 32.68 7.24
CA ALA A 121 -9.77 31.52 6.37
C ALA A 121 -11.16 30.88 6.17
N VAL A 122 -11.96 30.76 7.23
CA VAL A 122 -13.32 30.19 7.17
C VAL A 122 -14.24 31.08 6.35
N ASN A 123 -14.19 32.40 6.53
CA ASN A 123 -15.02 33.34 5.77
C ASN A 123 -14.69 33.28 4.27
N ILE A 124 -13.39 33.32 3.92
CA ILE A 124 -12.95 33.16 2.52
C ILE A 124 -13.38 31.80 1.98
N LEU A 125 -13.24 30.72 2.75
CA LEU A 125 -13.63 29.38 2.29
C LEU A 125 -15.13 29.30 1.97
N LYS A 126 -16.01 29.84 2.83
CA LYS A 126 -17.46 29.86 2.60
C LYS A 126 -17.81 30.59 1.31
N GLU A 127 -17.22 31.76 1.09
CA GLU A 127 -17.40 32.54 -0.14
C GLU A 127 -16.90 31.75 -1.36
N LYS A 128 -15.67 31.24 -1.32
CA LYS A 128 -15.03 30.58 -2.46
C LYS A 128 -15.68 29.25 -2.82
N ILE A 129 -16.25 28.50 -1.87
CA ILE A 129 -17.00 27.27 -2.18
C ILE A 129 -18.19 27.59 -3.10
N ASN A 130 -18.88 28.71 -2.90
CA ASN A 130 -20.03 29.08 -3.74
C ASN A 130 -19.64 29.42 -5.18
N ASN A 131 -18.42 29.93 -5.39
CA ASN A 131 -17.96 30.39 -6.71
C ASN A 131 -17.02 29.40 -7.41
N SER A 132 -16.56 28.37 -6.71
CA SER A 132 -15.66 27.36 -7.28
C SER A 132 -16.39 26.38 -8.18
N SER A 133 -15.66 25.74 -9.10
CA SER A 133 -16.16 24.59 -9.84
C SER A 133 -16.39 23.40 -8.91
N ILE A 134 -17.32 22.50 -9.26
CA ILE A 134 -17.49 21.23 -8.54
C ILE A 134 -16.17 20.42 -8.51
N TRP A 135 -15.33 20.57 -9.53
CA TRP A 135 -14.03 19.91 -9.62
C TRP A 135 -13.07 20.34 -8.53
N ASP A 136 -12.97 21.64 -8.27
CA ASP A 136 -12.11 22.18 -7.23
C ASP A 136 -12.62 21.78 -5.84
N ILE A 137 -13.94 21.79 -5.65
CA ILE A 137 -14.58 21.33 -4.41
C ILE A 137 -14.23 19.86 -4.16
N VAL A 138 -14.42 18.98 -5.15
CA VAL A 138 -14.14 17.55 -5.00
C VAL A 138 -12.64 17.30 -4.82
N LYS A 139 -11.77 17.94 -5.60
CA LYS A 139 -10.31 17.83 -5.47
C LYS A 139 -9.84 18.17 -4.06
N ASP A 140 -10.50 19.13 -3.41
CA ASP A 140 -10.10 19.66 -2.10
C ASP A 140 -10.93 19.10 -0.94
N ILE A 141 -11.90 18.21 -1.25
CA ILE A 141 -12.77 17.58 -0.27
C ILE A 141 -12.02 16.86 0.86
N PRO A 142 -10.83 16.23 0.67
CA PRO A 142 -10.12 15.63 1.79
C PRO A 142 -9.68 16.65 2.85
N MET A 143 -9.42 17.89 2.46
CA MET A 143 -9.04 18.94 3.39
C MET A 143 -10.26 19.62 4.01
N ILE A 144 -11.35 19.74 3.26
CA ILE A 144 -12.65 20.19 3.80
C ILE A 144 -13.21 19.18 4.81
N ASP A 145 -13.17 17.87 4.53
CA ASP A 145 -13.57 16.80 5.48
C ASP A 145 -12.77 16.90 6.78
N ARG A 146 -11.46 17.11 6.65
CA ARG A 146 -10.57 17.28 7.81
C ARG A 146 -10.84 18.58 8.55
N LEU A 147 -11.18 19.65 7.84
CA LEU A 147 -11.68 20.86 8.45
C LEU A 147 -12.90 20.46 9.27
N CYS A 148 -14.01 20.04 8.66
CA CYS A 148 -15.28 19.70 9.33
C CYS A 148 -15.14 18.74 10.54
N GLY A 149 -14.18 17.81 10.56
CA GLY A 149 -13.92 16.93 11.71
C GLY A 149 -13.10 17.52 12.87
N GLY A 150 -12.48 18.69 12.71
CA GLY A 150 -11.68 19.34 13.76
C GLY A 150 -12.52 20.15 14.75
N GLN A 151 -11.97 20.49 15.92
CA GLN A 151 -12.67 21.21 17.01
C GLN A 151 -12.23 22.67 17.22
N ARG A 152 -11.35 23.23 16.37
CA ARG A 152 -10.75 24.56 16.62
C ARG A 152 -11.57 25.75 16.10
N ARG A 153 -12.51 25.52 15.19
CA ARG A 153 -13.45 26.53 14.69
C ARG A 153 -14.83 26.30 15.31
N SER A 154 -15.78 27.19 15.05
CA SER A 154 -17.14 27.01 15.57
C SER A 154 -17.82 25.79 14.91
N GLY A 155 -18.69 25.12 15.66
CA GLY A 155 -19.52 24.03 15.12
C GLY A 155 -20.47 24.52 14.03
N ALA A 156 -21.00 25.74 14.18
CA ALA A 156 -21.87 26.38 13.19
C ALA A 156 -21.16 26.57 11.84
N ASP A 157 -19.91 27.06 11.83
CA ASP A 157 -19.14 27.23 10.60
C ASP A 157 -18.89 25.89 9.89
N ALA A 158 -18.58 24.85 10.67
CA ALA A 158 -18.33 23.52 10.13
C ALA A 158 -19.58 22.93 9.47
N GLU A 159 -20.74 23.10 10.11
CA GLU A 159 -22.03 22.64 9.60
C GLU A 159 -22.45 23.42 8.36
N GLU A 160 -22.28 24.75 8.35
CA GLU A 160 -22.57 25.58 7.19
C GLU A 160 -21.71 25.19 5.98
N ILE A 161 -20.40 25.07 6.14
CA ILE A 161 -19.49 24.61 5.07
C ILE A 161 -19.93 23.24 4.55
N LYS A 162 -20.22 22.30 5.45
CA LYS A 162 -20.64 20.94 5.09
C LYS A 162 -21.94 20.96 4.31
N LYS A 163 -22.93 21.73 4.75
CA LYS A 163 -24.23 21.91 4.10
C LYS A 163 -24.05 22.46 2.69
N THR A 164 -23.28 23.54 2.52
CA THR A 164 -23.03 24.15 1.21
C THR A 164 -22.37 23.16 0.25
N VAL A 165 -21.33 22.45 0.69
CA VAL A 165 -20.66 21.44 -0.15
C VAL A 165 -21.62 20.29 -0.52
N CYS A 166 -22.45 19.81 0.41
CA CYS A 166 -23.43 18.77 0.11
C CYS A 166 -24.48 19.24 -0.92
N GLN A 167 -24.95 20.48 -0.80
CA GLN A 167 -25.88 21.08 -1.76
C GLN A 167 -25.27 21.16 -3.17
N ARG A 168 -24.03 21.65 -3.27
CA ARG A 168 -23.27 21.71 -4.52
C ARG A 168 -23.09 20.32 -5.13
N ILE A 169 -22.69 19.31 -4.35
CA ILE A 169 -22.53 17.93 -4.83
C ILE A 169 -23.85 17.39 -5.38
N ASN A 170 -24.98 17.57 -4.68
CA ASN A 170 -26.28 17.08 -5.15
C ASN A 170 -26.77 17.80 -6.40
N ALA A 171 -26.50 19.09 -6.54
CA ALA A 171 -26.97 19.90 -7.67
C ALA A 171 -26.16 19.65 -8.96
N GLU A 172 -24.85 19.42 -8.84
CA GLU A 172 -23.93 19.45 -9.99
C GLU A 172 -23.31 18.10 -10.35
N THR A 173 -23.51 17.05 -9.54
CA THR A 173 -22.92 15.74 -9.85
C THR A 173 -23.80 14.94 -10.81
N ASP A 174 -23.28 14.69 -12.01
CA ASP A 174 -23.85 13.78 -13.01
C ASP A 174 -22.86 12.66 -13.40
N GLU A 175 -23.19 11.84 -14.41
CA GLU A 175 -22.32 10.76 -14.88
C GLU A 175 -20.99 11.27 -15.48
N THR A 176 -20.98 12.45 -16.09
CA THR A 176 -19.78 13.09 -16.66
C THR A 176 -18.86 13.53 -15.54
N VAL A 177 -19.43 14.15 -14.50
CA VAL A 177 -18.69 14.56 -13.31
C VAL A 177 -18.07 13.35 -12.64
N LEU A 178 -18.86 12.30 -12.42
CA LEU A 178 -18.38 11.06 -11.82
C LEU A 178 -17.28 10.39 -12.64
N LEU A 179 -17.33 10.46 -13.97
CA LEU A 179 -16.29 9.89 -14.83
C LEU A 179 -14.93 10.53 -14.53
N ASN A 180 -14.82 11.86 -14.47
CA ASN A 180 -13.51 12.45 -14.16
C ASN A 180 -13.12 12.28 -12.69
N ILE A 181 -14.08 12.13 -11.76
CA ILE A 181 -13.75 11.77 -10.36
C ILE A 181 -13.08 10.39 -10.30
N THR A 182 -13.49 9.43 -11.14
CA THR A 182 -12.89 8.06 -11.11
C THR A 182 -11.40 8.03 -11.44
N VAL A 183 -10.87 9.03 -12.17
CA VAL A 183 -9.43 9.13 -12.48
C VAL A 183 -8.64 9.99 -11.48
N MET A 184 -9.31 10.62 -10.52
CA MET A 184 -8.63 11.37 -9.44
C MET A 184 -7.89 10.44 -8.49
N GLU A 185 -7.00 11.00 -7.66
CA GLU A 185 -6.26 10.22 -6.65
C GLU A 185 -7.22 9.45 -5.72
N MET A 186 -6.87 8.19 -5.42
CA MET A 186 -7.68 7.29 -4.57
C MET A 186 -8.15 7.94 -3.26
N LYS A 187 -7.30 8.79 -2.65
CA LYS A 187 -7.65 9.51 -1.41
C LYS A 187 -8.82 10.48 -1.61
N VAL A 188 -8.86 11.20 -2.74
CA VAL A 188 -9.95 12.12 -3.09
C VAL A 188 -11.24 11.33 -3.27
N ARG A 189 -11.21 10.27 -4.10
CA ARG A 189 -12.38 9.43 -4.36
C ARG A 189 -12.94 8.80 -3.08
N THR A 190 -12.07 8.29 -2.22
CA THR A 190 -12.46 7.67 -0.94
C THR A 190 -13.23 8.64 -0.05
N VAL A 191 -12.78 9.89 0.08
CA VAL A 191 -13.45 10.90 0.90
C VAL A 191 -14.72 11.39 0.21
N PHE A 192 -14.71 11.59 -1.11
CA PHE A 192 -15.91 11.94 -1.86
C PHE A 192 -17.03 10.90 -1.69
N TYR A 193 -16.71 9.61 -1.85
CA TYR A 193 -17.66 8.52 -1.62
C TYR A 193 -18.08 8.39 -0.16
N LYS A 194 -17.21 8.71 0.80
CA LYS A 194 -17.59 8.82 2.21
C LYS A 194 -18.67 9.89 2.40
N TRP A 195 -18.49 11.07 1.81
CA TRP A 195 -19.48 12.15 1.87
C TRP A 195 -20.82 11.75 1.25
N ILE A 196 -20.81 11.05 0.12
CA ILE A 196 -22.02 10.50 -0.50
C ILE A 196 -22.78 9.62 0.50
N ARG A 197 -22.09 8.65 1.11
CA ARG A 197 -22.71 7.68 2.02
C ARG A 197 -23.20 8.30 3.33
N GLU A 198 -22.41 9.19 3.92
CA GLU A 198 -22.72 9.78 5.23
C GLU A 198 -23.82 10.85 5.16
N ASN A 199 -23.98 11.51 4.01
CA ASN A 199 -24.92 12.62 3.83
C ASN A 199 -26.05 12.28 2.85
N ARG A 200 -26.16 11.01 2.46
CA ARG A 200 -27.20 10.48 1.56
C ARG A 200 -27.32 11.26 0.26
N LEU A 201 -26.16 11.47 -0.39
CA LEU A 201 -26.09 12.22 -1.63
C LEU A 201 -26.29 11.30 -2.84
N CYS A 202 -26.63 11.91 -3.98
CA CYS A 202 -26.79 11.28 -5.31
C CYS A 202 -27.92 10.24 -5.41
N SER A 203 -28.53 10.12 -6.60
CA SER A 203 -29.57 9.13 -6.89
C SER A 203 -29.03 7.70 -6.97
N LYS A 204 -29.93 6.70 -6.91
CA LYS A 204 -29.59 5.28 -7.06
C LYS A 204 -28.83 5.01 -8.37
N GLU A 205 -29.19 5.68 -9.45
CA GLU A 205 -28.60 5.58 -10.79
C GLU A 205 -27.14 6.01 -10.78
N LEU A 206 -26.85 7.15 -10.16
CA LEU A 206 -25.47 7.64 -10.00
C LEU A 206 -24.64 6.70 -9.12
N ILE A 207 -25.22 6.14 -8.05
CA ILE A 207 -24.51 5.15 -7.23
C ILE A 207 -24.18 3.88 -8.05
N LYS A 208 -25.12 3.38 -8.87
CA LYS A 208 -24.87 2.27 -9.79
C LYS A 208 -23.75 2.60 -10.79
N TYR A 209 -23.73 3.84 -11.31
CA TYR A 209 -22.68 4.31 -12.19
C TYR A 209 -21.30 4.29 -11.51
N ILE A 210 -21.20 4.77 -10.26
CA ILE A 210 -19.97 4.70 -9.45
C ILE A 210 -19.50 3.24 -9.30
N ILE A 211 -20.39 2.32 -8.91
CA ILE A 211 -20.03 0.90 -8.73
C ILE A 211 -19.51 0.29 -10.05
N LYS A 212 -20.08 0.70 -11.18
CA LYS A 212 -19.67 0.24 -12.51
C LYS A 212 -18.27 0.76 -12.86
N LYS A 213 -18.02 2.06 -12.70
CA LYS A 213 -16.85 2.77 -13.24
C LYS A 213 -15.63 2.83 -12.31
N GLU A 214 -15.81 2.78 -11.00
CA GLU A 214 -14.69 2.79 -10.05
C GLU A 214 -13.69 1.66 -10.38
N ASP A 215 -12.41 1.81 -10.08
CA ASP A 215 -11.40 0.76 -10.33
C ASP A 215 -11.18 -0.11 -9.09
N THR A 216 -11.35 0.49 -7.91
CA THR A 216 -10.92 -0.06 -6.65
C THR A 216 -12.02 -0.92 -6.06
N GLY A 217 -11.76 -2.23 -5.97
CA GLY A 217 -12.76 -3.18 -5.50
C GLY A 217 -13.30 -2.89 -4.09
N SER A 218 -12.51 -2.28 -3.20
CA SER A 218 -12.99 -1.92 -1.85
C SER A 218 -14.02 -0.79 -1.88
N GLU A 219 -13.79 0.26 -2.67
CA GLU A 219 -14.74 1.36 -2.80
C GLU A 219 -16.02 0.93 -3.52
N LYS A 220 -15.91 0.08 -4.56
CA LYS A 220 -17.10 -0.56 -5.18
C LYS A 220 -17.97 -1.28 -4.16
N ALA A 221 -17.36 -2.10 -3.30
CA ALA A 221 -18.10 -2.87 -2.31
C ALA A 221 -18.76 -1.96 -1.27
N LYS A 222 -18.08 -0.92 -0.79
CA LYS A 222 -18.69 0.07 0.14
C LYS A 222 -19.86 0.80 -0.49
N MET A 223 -19.73 1.21 -1.76
CA MET A 223 -20.83 1.85 -2.49
C MET A 223 -21.98 0.88 -2.76
N LEU A 224 -21.69 -0.39 -3.05
CA LEU A 224 -22.73 -1.41 -3.17
C LEU A 224 -23.47 -1.62 -1.85
N VAL A 225 -22.76 -1.80 -0.72
CA VAL A 225 -23.40 -1.92 0.61
C VAL A 225 -24.31 -0.72 0.88
N TYR A 226 -23.84 0.49 0.61
CA TYR A 226 -24.66 1.70 0.74
C TYR A 226 -25.90 1.66 -0.16
N MET A 227 -25.75 1.32 -1.45
CA MET A 227 -26.86 1.21 -2.38
C MET A 227 -27.91 0.20 -1.93
N LEU A 228 -27.46 -0.98 -1.47
CA LEU A 228 -28.34 -2.05 -0.99
C LEU A 228 -29.12 -1.62 0.24
N LYS A 229 -28.48 -0.89 1.17
CA LYS A 229 -29.09 -0.41 2.41
C LYS A 229 -30.05 0.75 2.18
N GLU A 230 -29.66 1.77 1.43
CA GLU A 230 -30.44 3.01 1.28
C GLU A 230 -31.54 2.88 0.23
N TYR A 231 -31.27 2.19 -0.87
CA TYR A 231 -32.16 2.15 -2.04
C TYR A 231 -32.76 0.76 -2.33
N GLY A 232 -32.42 -0.24 -1.53
CA GLY A 232 -32.77 -1.62 -1.79
C GLY A 232 -32.21 -2.13 -3.13
N CYS A 233 -32.59 -3.36 -3.48
CA CYS A 233 -32.13 -4.03 -4.68
C CYS A 233 -33.10 -5.15 -5.06
N THR A 234 -33.46 -5.19 -6.34
CA THR A 234 -34.28 -6.28 -6.88
C THR A 234 -33.47 -7.58 -6.93
N GLU A 235 -34.16 -8.71 -7.07
CA GLU A 235 -33.51 -10.01 -7.20
C GLU A 235 -32.65 -10.09 -8.48
N GLU A 236 -33.13 -9.52 -9.58
CA GLU A 236 -32.38 -9.44 -10.84
C GLU A 236 -31.11 -8.60 -10.72
N GLU A 237 -31.18 -7.46 -10.04
CA GLU A 237 -30.01 -6.61 -9.77
C GLU A 237 -28.99 -7.36 -8.91
N LEU A 238 -29.44 -8.05 -7.86
CA LEU A 238 -28.57 -8.84 -6.99
C LEU A 238 -27.87 -9.95 -7.78
N ASN A 239 -28.60 -10.63 -8.67
CA ASN A 239 -28.05 -11.66 -9.55
C ASN A 239 -26.98 -11.11 -10.51
N LYS A 240 -27.09 -9.86 -10.97
CA LYS A 240 -26.02 -9.20 -11.74
C LYS A 240 -24.76 -9.01 -10.88
N TYR A 241 -24.90 -8.63 -9.61
CA TYR A 241 -23.75 -8.45 -8.71
C TYR A 241 -23.11 -9.78 -8.27
N LEU A 242 -23.89 -10.85 -8.13
CA LEU A 242 -23.39 -12.20 -7.85
C LEU A 242 -22.45 -12.72 -8.95
N ASN A 243 -22.61 -12.24 -10.19
CA ASN A 243 -21.77 -12.61 -11.34
C ASN A 243 -20.76 -11.51 -11.73
N ASN A 244 -20.56 -10.49 -10.89
CA ASN A 244 -19.68 -9.37 -11.20
C ASN A 244 -18.21 -9.82 -11.37
N LYS A 245 -17.41 -9.16 -12.22
CA LYS A 245 -15.98 -9.50 -12.36
C LYS A 245 -15.17 -9.22 -11.09
N CYS A 246 -15.55 -8.20 -10.31
CA CYS A 246 -14.89 -7.83 -9.06
C CYS A 246 -15.27 -8.77 -7.92
N ALA A 247 -14.28 -9.43 -7.32
CA ALA A 247 -14.49 -10.34 -6.20
C ALA A 247 -15.09 -9.67 -4.95
N ASN A 248 -14.82 -8.38 -4.72
CA ASN A 248 -15.39 -7.66 -3.58
C ASN A 248 -16.88 -7.42 -3.77
N VAL A 249 -17.29 -7.04 -4.99
CA VAL A 249 -18.70 -6.87 -5.35
C VAL A 249 -19.45 -8.19 -5.26
N ARG A 250 -18.91 -9.28 -5.83
CA ARG A 250 -19.51 -10.61 -5.71
C ARG A 250 -19.66 -11.02 -4.25
N TYR A 251 -18.62 -10.86 -3.44
CA TYR A 251 -18.66 -11.22 -2.02
C TYR A 251 -19.75 -10.45 -1.25
N THR A 252 -19.87 -9.14 -1.46
CA THR A 252 -20.96 -8.34 -0.89
C THR A 252 -22.34 -8.82 -1.35
N ALA A 253 -22.49 -9.19 -2.62
CA ALA A 253 -23.74 -9.74 -3.14
C ALA A 253 -24.08 -11.10 -2.52
N VAL A 254 -23.10 -11.97 -2.32
CA VAL A 254 -23.27 -13.28 -1.65
C VAL A 254 -23.72 -13.07 -0.20
N LEU A 255 -23.11 -12.13 0.53
CA LEU A 255 -23.55 -11.77 1.87
C LEU A 255 -25.00 -11.25 1.89
N GLN A 256 -25.34 -10.33 0.99
CA GLN A 256 -26.69 -9.79 0.92
C GLN A 256 -27.72 -10.87 0.56
N LYS A 257 -27.37 -11.80 -0.33
CA LYS A 257 -28.24 -12.91 -0.70
C LYS A 257 -28.50 -13.81 0.50
N TYR A 258 -27.43 -14.18 1.22
CA TYR A 258 -27.51 -14.93 2.46
C TYR A 258 -28.42 -14.22 3.49
N GLU A 259 -28.21 -12.93 3.75
CA GLU A 259 -29.03 -12.15 4.69
C GLU A 259 -30.52 -12.15 4.32
N LYS A 260 -30.86 -12.02 3.02
CA LYS A 260 -32.25 -12.06 2.55
C LYS A 260 -32.88 -13.45 2.69
N THR A 261 -32.12 -14.51 2.43
CA THR A 261 -32.63 -15.89 2.46
C THR A 261 -32.60 -16.52 3.85
N ASN A 262 -31.78 -15.98 4.76
CA ASN A 262 -31.48 -16.54 6.08
C ASN A 262 -31.10 -18.04 6.05
N GLY A 263 -30.44 -18.49 4.98
CA GLY A 263 -30.15 -19.90 4.76
C GLY A 263 -29.32 -20.14 3.49
N LEU A 264 -29.14 -21.42 3.14
CA LEU A 264 -28.67 -21.79 1.82
C LEU A 264 -29.75 -21.51 0.77
N TRP A 265 -29.34 -21.14 -0.43
CA TRP A 265 -30.23 -20.94 -1.56
C TRP A 265 -29.80 -21.80 -2.75
N ASN A 266 -30.75 -22.09 -3.63
CA ASN A 266 -30.49 -22.85 -4.85
C ASN A 266 -29.41 -22.15 -5.71
N GLY A 267 -28.35 -22.88 -6.04
CA GLY A 267 -27.23 -22.39 -6.83
C GLY A 267 -26.10 -21.76 -6.01
N ALA A 268 -26.16 -21.82 -4.68
CA ALA A 268 -25.06 -21.40 -3.81
C ALA A 268 -23.78 -22.25 -4.02
N GLU A 269 -23.94 -23.49 -4.50
CA GLU A 269 -22.87 -24.47 -4.75
C GLU A 269 -21.82 -23.92 -5.71
N LYS A 270 -22.20 -23.06 -6.67
CA LYS A 270 -21.27 -22.45 -7.62
C LYS A 270 -20.16 -21.65 -6.94
N PHE A 271 -20.45 -21.10 -5.75
CA PHE A 271 -19.49 -20.28 -5.00
C PHE A 271 -18.43 -21.11 -4.26
N LEU A 272 -18.64 -22.42 -4.07
CA LEU A 272 -17.62 -23.33 -3.55
C LEU A 272 -16.40 -23.41 -4.48
N CYS A 273 -16.56 -23.11 -5.77
CA CYS A 273 -15.46 -23.06 -6.74
C CYS A 273 -15.22 -21.66 -7.32
N ASP A 274 -15.66 -20.57 -6.66
CA ASP A 274 -15.41 -19.20 -7.11
C ASP A 274 -13.90 -18.93 -7.27
N LYS A 275 -13.52 -18.05 -8.18
CA LYS A 275 -12.11 -17.66 -8.39
C LYS A 275 -11.48 -17.03 -7.14
N ALA A 276 -12.27 -16.35 -6.30
CA ALA A 276 -11.79 -15.66 -5.11
C ALA A 276 -11.90 -16.55 -3.86
N ALA A 277 -10.76 -16.75 -3.18
CA ALA A 277 -10.68 -17.58 -1.97
C ALA A 277 -11.68 -17.16 -0.88
N LYS A 278 -11.83 -15.85 -0.62
CA LYS A 278 -12.77 -15.37 0.40
C LYS A 278 -14.24 -15.74 0.13
N ILE A 279 -14.64 -15.86 -1.14
CA ILE A 279 -16.00 -16.27 -1.50
C ILE A 279 -16.14 -17.77 -1.27
N ARG A 280 -15.13 -18.57 -1.67
CA ARG A 280 -15.12 -20.01 -1.40
C ARG A 280 -15.17 -20.32 0.09
N SER A 281 -14.35 -19.66 0.89
CA SER A 281 -14.34 -19.84 2.36
C SER A 281 -15.70 -19.51 2.98
N PHE A 282 -16.35 -18.43 2.52
CA PHE A 282 -17.69 -18.09 3.00
C PHE A 282 -18.75 -19.09 2.52
N ALA A 283 -18.68 -19.55 1.27
CA ALA A 283 -19.55 -20.61 0.77
C ALA A 283 -19.41 -21.89 1.61
N VAL A 284 -18.18 -22.35 1.87
CA VAL A 284 -17.94 -23.53 2.74
C VAL A 284 -18.53 -23.31 4.13
N PHE A 285 -18.37 -22.13 4.71
CA PHE A 285 -19.00 -21.79 5.99
C PHE A 285 -20.53 -21.95 5.93
N LEU A 286 -21.19 -21.43 4.90
CA LEU A 286 -22.64 -21.58 4.73
C LEU A 286 -23.04 -23.05 4.59
N PHE A 287 -22.36 -23.81 3.75
CA PHE A 287 -22.68 -25.23 3.55
C PHE A 287 -22.49 -26.04 4.83
N LYS A 288 -21.42 -25.81 5.59
CA LYS A 288 -21.23 -26.45 6.91
C LYS A 288 -22.30 -26.05 7.92
N LYS A 289 -22.82 -24.83 7.84
CA LYS A 289 -23.80 -24.32 8.79
C LYS A 289 -25.19 -24.95 8.59
N PHE A 290 -25.56 -25.27 7.35
CA PHE A 290 -26.93 -25.65 6.98
C PHE A 290 -27.04 -27.06 6.36
N SER A 291 -25.97 -27.84 6.33
CA SER A 291 -25.97 -29.22 5.81
C SER A 291 -24.78 -30.02 6.37
N ASP A 292 -24.78 -31.33 6.17
CA ASP A 292 -23.66 -32.24 6.51
C ASP A 292 -22.51 -32.16 5.48
N PHE A 293 -22.20 -30.95 5.03
CA PHE A 293 -21.23 -30.73 3.96
C PHE A 293 -19.80 -31.02 4.42
N GLU A 294 -19.19 -32.02 3.79
CA GLU A 294 -17.79 -32.39 3.98
C GLU A 294 -16.90 -31.79 2.88
N PRO A 295 -16.17 -30.67 3.14
CA PRO A 295 -15.45 -29.94 2.09
C PRO A 295 -14.35 -30.77 1.43
N ARG A 296 -13.65 -31.62 2.21
CA ARG A 296 -12.60 -32.48 1.68
C ARG A 296 -13.14 -33.43 0.63
N ILE A 297 -14.24 -34.12 0.95
CA ILE A 297 -14.90 -35.07 0.05
C ILE A 297 -15.36 -34.34 -1.22
N PHE A 298 -16.03 -33.20 -1.04
CA PHE A 298 -16.49 -32.37 -2.17
C PHE A 298 -15.35 -31.96 -3.11
N TYR A 299 -14.25 -31.42 -2.57
CA TYR A 299 -13.15 -30.94 -3.41
C TYR A 299 -12.36 -32.07 -4.07
N LEU A 300 -12.19 -33.22 -3.40
CA LEU A 300 -11.59 -34.41 -4.02
C LEU A 300 -12.45 -34.93 -5.17
N ASP A 301 -13.75 -35.08 -4.97
CA ASP A 301 -14.69 -35.51 -6.00
C ASP A 301 -14.71 -34.53 -7.19
N LYS A 302 -14.78 -33.22 -6.90
CA LYS A 302 -14.76 -32.18 -7.93
C LYS A 302 -13.47 -32.18 -8.73
N LEU A 303 -12.34 -32.39 -8.06
CA LEU A 303 -11.04 -32.46 -8.71
C LEU A 303 -10.92 -33.71 -9.59
N LYS A 304 -11.38 -34.88 -9.13
CA LYS A 304 -11.42 -36.13 -9.91
C LYS A 304 -12.29 -36.01 -11.16
N LYS A 305 -13.48 -35.42 -11.05
CA LYS A 305 -14.45 -35.34 -12.14
C LYS A 305 -14.11 -34.31 -13.20
N THR A 306 -13.61 -33.13 -12.80
CA THR A 306 -13.49 -32.00 -13.73
C THR A 306 -12.11 -31.34 -13.76
N GLY A 307 -11.12 -31.83 -13.00
CA GLY A 307 -9.80 -31.19 -12.92
C GLY A 307 -9.85 -29.74 -12.42
N ASN A 308 -10.84 -29.38 -11.59
CA ASN A 308 -11.05 -27.97 -11.24
C ASN A 308 -9.90 -27.43 -10.37
N GLU A 309 -9.11 -26.51 -10.93
CA GLU A 309 -7.95 -25.96 -10.21
C GLU A 309 -8.30 -25.15 -8.94
N ASN A 310 -9.52 -24.61 -8.83
CA ASN A 310 -9.94 -23.94 -7.59
C ASN A 310 -10.22 -24.97 -6.50
N ALA A 311 -10.79 -26.13 -6.84
CA ALA A 311 -10.93 -27.25 -5.91
C ALA A 311 -9.57 -27.75 -5.42
N LEU A 312 -8.59 -27.89 -6.34
CA LEU A 312 -7.21 -28.22 -5.97
C LEU A 312 -6.66 -27.23 -4.92
N SER A 313 -6.88 -25.92 -5.10
CA SER A 313 -6.38 -24.91 -4.17
C SER A 313 -6.97 -25.04 -2.76
N GLU A 314 -8.22 -25.50 -2.62
CA GLU A 314 -8.91 -25.64 -1.34
C GLU A 314 -8.47 -26.90 -0.55
N LEU A 315 -7.90 -27.90 -1.23
CA LEU A 315 -7.30 -29.05 -0.54
C LEU A 315 -6.08 -28.65 0.32
N GLY A 316 -5.50 -27.47 0.09
CA GLY A 316 -4.48 -26.96 1.01
C GLY A 316 -5.04 -26.56 2.38
N THR A 317 -6.36 -26.36 2.50
CA THR A 317 -7.03 -26.02 3.75
C THR A 317 -7.82 -27.20 4.32
N TYR A 318 -8.46 -27.99 3.46
CA TYR A 318 -9.34 -29.10 3.88
C TYR A 318 -8.77 -30.50 3.62
N GLY A 319 -7.69 -30.61 2.84
CA GLY A 319 -7.02 -31.87 2.58
C GLY A 319 -6.21 -32.37 3.77
N LYS A 320 -5.79 -33.62 3.68
CA LYS A 320 -5.01 -34.33 4.70
C LYS A 320 -3.73 -34.92 4.09
N LYS A 321 -2.82 -35.43 4.93
CA LYS A 321 -1.59 -36.09 4.47
C LYS A 321 -1.86 -37.26 3.53
N GLU A 322 -2.95 -37.99 3.75
CA GLU A 322 -3.36 -39.11 2.88
C GLU A 322 -3.65 -38.66 1.43
N ASP A 323 -3.95 -37.38 1.20
CA ASP A 323 -4.24 -36.84 -0.14
C ASP A 323 -2.97 -36.53 -0.95
N ILE A 324 -1.78 -36.56 -0.32
CA ILE A 324 -0.50 -36.15 -0.93
C ILE A 324 -0.25 -36.92 -2.22
N LEU A 325 -0.39 -38.25 -2.22
CA LEU A 325 -0.12 -39.07 -3.40
C LEU A 325 -1.00 -38.67 -4.59
N PHE A 326 -2.30 -38.43 -4.33
CA PHE A 326 -3.25 -37.99 -5.35
C PHE A 326 -2.89 -36.59 -5.88
N ILE A 327 -2.53 -35.67 -4.99
CA ILE A 327 -2.18 -34.29 -5.35
C ILE A 327 -0.85 -34.21 -6.12
N SER A 328 0.11 -35.08 -5.79
CA SER A 328 1.41 -35.18 -6.49
C SER A 328 1.25 -35.50 -7.97
N GLY A 329 0.18 -36.17 -8.38
CA GLY A 329 -0.13 -36.40 -9.81
C GLY A 329 -0.27 -35.10 -10.63
N PHE A 330 -0.64 -33.99 -9.98
CA PHE A 330 -0.78 -32.68 -10.64
C PHE A 330 0.54 -31.91 -10.80
N LEU A 331 1.65 -32.42 -10.24
CA LEU A 331 2.98 -31.83 -10.42
C LEU A 331 3.52 -32.01 -11.85
N ASN A 332 3.02 -33.02 -12.58
CA ASN A 332 3.39 -33.31 -13.97
C ASN A 332 2.44 -32.64 -14.99
N ALA A 333 1.56 -31.75 -14.56
CA ALA A 333 0.64 -31.07 -15.46
C ALA A 333 1.38 -30.09 -16.39
N ASP A 334 0.98 -30.04 -17.66
CA ASP A 334 1.58 -29.12 -18.66
C ASP A 334 1.44 -27.65 -18.27
N LYS A 335 0.38 -27.33 -17.51
CA LYS A 335 0.03 -25.96 -17.16
C LYS A 335 0.73 -25.53 -15.87
N PRO A 336 1.65 -24.53 -15.91
CA PRO A 336 2.39 -24.08 -14.73
C PRO A 336 1.50 -23.60 -13.57
N THR A 337 0.31 -23.09 -13.86
CA THR A 337 -0.66 -22.68 -12.82
C THR A 337 -1.17 -23.87 -12.00
N THR A 338 -1.34 -25.04 -12.63
CA THR A 338 -1.76 -26.27 -11.95
C THR A 338 -0.64 -26.79 -11.07
N VAL A 339 0.58 -26.88 -11.61
CA VAL A 339 1.78 -27.27 -10.85
C VAL A 339 2.00 -26.34 -9.65
N THR A 340 1.90 -25.03 -9.85
CA THR A 340 2.01 -24.01 -8.78
C THR A 340 0.98 -24.23 -7.67
N LYS A 341 -0.27 -24.58 -8.02
CA LYS A 341 -1.33 -24.85 -7.05
C LYS A 341 -1.08 -26.16 -6.31
N ALA A 342 -0.70 -27.22 -7.03
CA ALA A 342 -0.34 -28.51 -6.44
C ALA A 342 0.81 -28.35 -5.43
N LEU A 343 1.90 -27.67 -5.82
CA LEU A 343 3.00 -27.36 -4.91
C LEU A 343 2.53 -26.65 -3.65
N ARG A 344 1.72 -25.58 -3.77
CA ARG A 344 1.23 -24.84 -2.59
C ARG A 344 0.36 -25.71 -1.68
N VAL A 345 -0.40 -26.63 -2.25
CA VAL A 345 -1.23 -27.56 -1.48
C VAL A 345 -0.33 -28.53 -0.72
N LEU A 346 0.63 -29.17 -1.39
CA LEU A 346 1.62 -30.04 -0.78
C LEU A 346 2.40 -29.32 0.33
N GLY A 347 2.78 -28.06 0.09
CA GLY A 347 3.39 -27.17 1.08
C GLY A 347 2.61 -27.07 2.39
N LYS A 348 1.28 -27.07 2.32
CA LYS A 348 0.41 -26.93 3.50
C LYS A 348 0.11 -28.27 4.19
N ILE A 349 -0.10 -29.35 3.44
CA ILE A 349 -0.51 -30.64 4.01
C ILE A 349 0.69 -31.56 4.31
N GLY A 350 1.76 -31.49 3.50
CA GLY A 350 2.98 -32.28 3.68
C GLY A 350 4.03 -31.59 4.54
N GLY A 351 4.03 -30.24 4.58
CA GLY A 351 4.97 -29.48 5.40
C GLY A 351 6.42 -29.81 5.04
N ILE A 352 7.22 -30.16 6.04
CA ILE A 352 8.65 -30.53 5.88
C ILE A 352 8.86 -31.81 5.08
N ASP A 353 7.91 -32.74 5.09
CA ASP A 353 8.01 -34.04 4.39
C ASP A 353 8.12 -33.87 2.86
N GLY A 354 7.76 -32.69 2.33
CA GLY A 354 7.89 -32.36 0.91
C GLY A 354 9.22 -31.70 0.51
N ALA A 355 10.23 -31.67 1.38
CA ALA A 355 11.50 -30.97 1.15
C ALA A 355 12.14 -31.31 -0.21
N ASP A 356 12.26 -32.58 -0.55
CA ASP A 356 12.90 -33.01 -1.81
C ASP A 356 12.12 -32.54 -3.04
N VAL A 357 10.78 -32.60 -2.95
CA VAL A 357 9.89 -32.12 -4.01
C VAL A 357 10.09 -30.62 -4.20
N TYR A 358 10.05 -29.82 -3.14
CA TYR A 358 10.21 -28.36 -3.30
C TYR A 358 11.59 -28.00 -3.86
N TRP A 359 12.64 -28.71 -3.44
CA TRP A 359 13.99 -28.52 -3.98
C TRP A 359 14.02 -28.76 -5.49
N GLN A 360 13.50 -29.91 -5.94
CA GLN A 360 13.41 -30.25 -7.36
C GLN A 360 12.72 -29.14 -8.18
N PHE A 361 11.64 -28.56 -7.65
CA PHE A 361 10.86 -27.53 -8.36
C PHE A 361 11.46 -26.11 -8.31
N LEU A 362 12.56 -25.86 -7.58
CA LEU A 362 13.34 -24.62 -7.72
C LEU A 362 14.01 -24.53 -9.11
N HIS A 363 14.28 -25.68 -9.72
CA HIS A 363 14.94 -25.80 -11.02
C HIS A 363 13.97 -25.71 -12.22
N HIS A 364 12.68 -25.46 -11.95
CA HIS A 364 11.66 -25.46 -13.00
C HIS A 364 11.86 -24.29 -13.99
N LYS A 365 11.47 -24.48 -15.26
CA LYS A 365 11.59 -23.44 -16.31
C LYS A 365 10.69 -22.23 -16.08
N ASP A 366 9.53 -22.46 -15.46
CA ASP A 366 8.54 -21.41 -15.16
C ASP A 366 8.80 -20.77 -13.79
N ILE A 367 9.00 -19.46 -13.78
CA ILE A 367 9.33 -18.67 -12.59
C ILE A 367 8.25 -18.72 -11.50
N SER A 368 6.98 -18.90 -11.87
CA SER A 368 5.87 -18.95 -10.92
C SER A 368 5.87 -20.25 -10.10
N VAL A 369 6.35 -21.34 -10.72
CA VAL A 369 6.57 -22.65 -10.08
C VAL A 369 7.75 -22.57 -9.12
N CYS A 370 8.89 -22.02 -9.55
CA CYS A 370 10.05 -21.81 -8.67
C CYS A 370 9.67 -20.95 -7.45
N LYS A 371 8.87 -19.90 -7.66
CA LYS A 371 8.35 -19.06 -6.58
C LYS A 371 7.52 -19.84 -5.58
N ALA A 372 6.70 -20.78 -6.04
CA ALA A 372 5.88 -21.61 -5.16
C ALA A 372 6.74 -22.58 -4.34
N ALA A 373 7.69 -23.25 -4.99
CA ALA A 373 8.69 -24.08 -4.32
C ALA A 373 9.46 -23.31 -3.24
N TYR A 374 10.02 -22.15 -3.59
CA TYR A 374 10.69 -21.26 -2.66
C TYR A 374 9.81 -20.88 -1.46
N LYS A 375 8.53 -20.53 -1.71
CA LYS A 375 7.60 -20.19 -0.64
C LYS A 375 7.35 -21.37 0.29
N ASN A 376 7.16 -22.58 -0.25
CA ASN A 376 6.99 -23.77 0.59
C ASN A 376 8.21 -24.02 1.47
N ILE A 377 9.42 -23.87 0.94
CA ILE A 377 10.67 -23.98 1.71
C ILE A 377 10.71 -22.95 2.82
N ALA A 378 10.43 -21.69 2.48
CA ALA A 378 10.47 -20.57 3.42
C ALA A 378 9.40 -20.68 4.53
N ASP A 379 8.16 -20.97 4.16
CA ASP A 379 7.01 -21.00 5.07
C ASP A 379 7.09 -22.22 6.00
N ASN A 380 7.64 -23.35 5.53
CA ASN A 380 7.88 -24.56 6.33
C ASN A 380 9.26 -24.58 7.01
N LYS A 381 10.05 -23.50 6.91
CA LYS A 381 11.38 -23.36 7.52
C LYS A 381 12.34 -24.51 7.19
N ILE A 382 12.26 -25.02 5.96
CA ILE A 382 13.12 -26.12 5.50
C ILE A 382 14.54 -25.57 5.31
N GLN A 383 15.51 -26.26 5.88
CA GLN A 383 16.92 -25.91 5.78
C GLN A 383 17.62 -26.89 4.82
N TYR A 384 18.30 -26.32 3.84
CA TYR A 384 19.24 -27.06 2.99
C TYR A 384 20.65 -26.64 3.34
N ARG A 385 21.62 -27.45 2.95
CA ARG A 385 23.04 -27.10 3.10
C ARG A 385 23.36 -25.87 2.25
N VAL A 386 24.19 -24.99 2.78
CA VAL A 386 24.50 -23.72 2.10
C VAL A 386 25.28 -23.96 0.82
N GLU A 387 26.11 -25.01 0.80
CA GLU A 387 26.85 -25.46 -0.37
C GLU A 387 25.91 -25.84 -1.53
N ASP A 388 24.82 -26.55 -1.23
CA ASP A 388 23.83 -26.97 -2.23
C ASP A 388 23.07 -25.76 -2.78
N ILE A 389 22.74 -24.79 -1.91
CA ILE A 389 22.09 -23.53 -2.30
C ILE A 389 23.03 -22.72 -3.19
N TRP A 390 24.32 -22.64 -2.85
CA TRP A 390 25.33 -21.94 -3.62
C TRP A 390 25.57 -22.60 -4.99
N ALA A 391 25.69 -23.92 -5.04
CA ALA A 391 25.78 -24.66 -6.29
C ALA A 391 24.55 -24.42 -7.18
N GLY A 392 23.36 -24.39 -6.57
CA GLY A 392 22.11 -24.01 -7.23
C GLY A 392 22.16 -22.58 -7.77
N TYR A 393 22.62 -21.61 -6.99
CA TYR A 393 22.77 -20.23 -7.44
C TYR A 393 23.70 -20.14 -8.66
N ASN A 394 24.90 -20.71 -8.59
CA ASN A 394 25.89 -20.64 -9.68
C ASN A 394 25.38 -21.25 -10.99
N LYS A 395 24.61 -22.33 -10.91
CA LYS A 395 24.05 -23.00 -12.09
C LYS A 395 22.91 -22.22 -12.77
N TYR A 396 22.25 -21.31 -12.05
CA TYR A 396 21.06 -20.59 -12.51
C TYR A 396 21.17 -19.07 -12.37
N SER A 397 22.35 -18.52 -12.11
CA SER A 397 22.57 -17.09 -11.85
C SER A 397 22.26 -16.22 -13.07
N ASP A 398 22.41 -16.77 -14.27
CA ASP A 398 22.06 -16.20 -15.57
C ASP A 398 20.55 -16.27 -15.88
N LYS A 399 19.78 -17.01 -15.09
CA LYS A 399 18.36 -17.28 -15.33
C LYS A 399 17.46 -16.55 -14.34
N PRO A 400 16.21 -16.21 -14.74
CA PRO A 400 15.26 -15.53 -13.86
C PRO A 400 14.94 -16.27 -12.54
N ASN A 401 15.14 -17.59 -12.48
CA ASN A 401 14.90 -18.39 -11.27
C ASN A 401 16.09 -18.40 -10.30
N GLY A 402 17.30 -18.00 -10.71
CA GLY A 402 18.50 -17.93 -9.84
C GLY A 402 18.29 -17.09 -8.58
N ILE A 403 17.44 -16.07 -8.67
CA ILE A 403 17.09 -15.19 -7.56
C ILE A 403 16.52 -15.92 -6.33
N TYR A 404 15.85 -17.06 -6.52
CA TYR A 404 15.28 -17.83 -5.41
C TYR A 404 16.35 -18.55 -4.60
N PHE A 405 17.45 -18.98 -5.23
CA PHE A 405 18.61 -19.52 -4.49
C PHE A 405 19.28 -18.41 -3.66
N LEU A 406 19.42 -17.20 -4.21
CA LEU A 406 19.92 -16.06 -3.44
C LEU A 406 19.01 -15.73 -2.24
N TYR A 407 17.68 -15.79 -2.43
CA TYR A 407 16.75 -15.60 -1.32
C TYR A 407 16.82 -16.69 -0.25
N LEU A 408 17.17 -17.93 -0.61
CA LEU A 408 17.42 -19.00 0.36
C LEU A 408 18.77 -18.82 1.06
N LEU A 409 19.80 -18.40 0.32
CA LEU A 409 21.12 -18.10 0.85
C LEU A 409 21.03 -17.02 1.94
N VAL A 410 20.33 -15.91 1.67
CA VAL A 410 20.09 -14.83 2.65
C VAL A 410 19.34 -15.31 3.90
N LYS A 411 18.58 -16.41 3.82
CA LYS A 411 17.85 -17.00 4.94
C LYS A 411 18.60 -18.11 5.67
N SER A 412 19.72 -18.58 5.12
CA SER A 412 20.56 -19.63 5.70
C SER A 412 21.27 -19.14 6.97
N PRO A 413 21.86 -20.01 7.79
CA PRO A 413 22.61 -19.61 8.97
C PRO A 413 23.65 -18.51 8.67
N VAL A 414 23.77 -17.52 9.56
CA VAL A 414 24.46 -16.25 9.31
C VAL A 414 25.91 -16.45 8.87
N TRP A 415 26.66 -17.28 9.60
CA TRP A 415 28.08 -17.48 9.33
C TRP A 415 28.32 -18.41 8.13
N GLU A 416 27.45 -19.39 7.92
CA GLU A 416 27.54 -20.31 6.78
C GLU A 416 27.31 -19.57 5.45
N ARG A 417 26.34 -18.65 5.40
CA ARG A 417 26.05 -17.89 4.17
C ARG A 417 27.05 -16.78 3.86
N MET A 418 27.84 -16.35 4.86
CA MET A 418 28.56 -15.08 4.79
C MET A 418 29.61 -15.08 3.67
N ILE A 419 30.38 -16.16 3.54
CA ILE A 419 31.45 -16.27 2.54
C ILE A 419 30.86 -16.10 1.12
N TYR A 420 29.75 -16.77 0.84
CA TYR A 420 29.07 -16.71 -0.45
C TYR A 420 28.48 -15.32 -0.74
N LEU A 421 27.88 -14.65 0.26
CA LEU A 421 27.39 -13.29 0.08
C LEU A 421 28.52 -12.28 -0.16
N LEU A 422 29.69 -12.49 0.46
CA LEU A 422 30.86 -11.64 0.25
C LEU A 422 31.47 -11.85 -1.14
N HIS A 423 31.53 -13.09 -1.65
CA HIS A 423 31.88 -13.37 -3.04
C HIS A 423 31.02 -12.55 -4.01
N LEU A 424 29.69 -12.61 -3.86
CA LEU A 424 28.78 -11.81 -4.71
C LEU A 424 28.97 -10.31 -4.52
N TYR A 425 29.20 -9.86 -3.28
CA TYR A 425 29.36 -8.44 -2.99
C TYR A 425 30.55 -7.81 -3.73
N VAL A 426 31.69 -8.52 -3.79
CA VAL A 426 32.92 -8.04 -4.43
C VAL A 426 32.96 -8.24 -5.95
N GLU A 427 32.10 -9.10 -6.49
CA GLU A 427 32.01 -9.38 -7.94
C GLU A 427 30.97 -8.53 -8.68
N ILE A 428 29.90 -8.12 -8.00
CA ILE A 428 28.83 -7.32 -8.60
C ILE A 428 29.35 -5.99 -9.18
N ASN A 429 28.71 -5.45 -10.22
CA ASN A 429 28.98 -4.09 -10.70
C ASN A 429 27.75 -3.18 -10.49
N PRO A 430 27.74 -2.30 -9.47
CA PRO A 430 26.57 -1.48 -9.14
C PRO A 430 26.20 -0.44 -10.20
N GLU A 431 27.09 -0.18 -11.17
CA GLU A 431 26.81 0.70 -12.30
C GLU A 431 25.81 0.07 -13.29
N LEU A 432 25.61 -1.25 -13.22
CA LEU A 432 24.60 -1.95 -13.98
C LEU A 432 23.24 -1.96 -13.22
N PRO A 433 22.12 -1.54 -13.86
CA PRO A 433 20.81 -1.49 -13.19
C PRO A 433 20.30 -2.82 -12.62
N CYS A 434 20.63 -3.95 -13.25
CA CYS A 434 20.28 -5.29 -12.77
C CYS A 434 21.00 -5.64 -11.47
N ASP A 435 22.26 -5.24 -11.37
CA ASP A 435 23.16 -5.50 -10.27
C ASP A 435 22.83 -4.68 -9.03
N TYR A 436 22.29 -3.46 -9.20
CA TYR A 436 21.84 -2.64 -8.07
C TYR A 436 20.76 -3.34 -7.22
N LYS A 437 19.80 -4.03 -7.86
CA LYS A 437 18.75 -4.77 -7.14
C LYS A 437 19.30 -5.99 -6.42
N LEU A 438 20.25 -6.69 -7.02
CA LEU A 438 20.93 -7.83 -6.40
C LEU A 438 21.77 -7.36 -5.20
N LEU A 439 22.46 -6.24 -5.34
CA LEU A 439 23.25 -5.63 -4.29
C LEU A 439 22.40 -5.24 -3.07
N ASP A 440 21.19 -4.73 -3.25
CA ASP A 440 20.25 -4.46 -2.14
C ASP A 440 19.88 -5.74 -1.38
N ILE A 441 19.67 -6.87 -2.08
CA ILE A 441 19.37 -8.16 -1.45
C ILE A 441 20.58 -8.69 -0.67
N ILE A 442 21.77 -8.62 -1.27
CA ILE A 442 23.03 -9.07 -0.66
C ILE A 442 23.37 -8.23 0.57
N ASN A 443 23.27 -6.90 0.46
CA ASN A 443 23.45 -5.99 1.58
C ASN A 443 22.49 -6.34 2.72
N LYS A 444 21.21 -6.56 2.45
CA LYS A 444 20.26 -7.01 3.47
C LYS A 444 20.71 -8.31 4.14
N GLY A 445 21.26 -9.26 3.39
CA GLY A 445 21.79 -10.51 3.94
C GLY A 445 23.03 -10.35 4.81
N ILE A 446 23.97 -9.50 4.41
CA ILE A 446 25.21 -9.19 5.13
C ILE A 446 24.92 -8.39 6.41
N TYR A 447 24.06 -7.37 6.33
CA TYR A 447 23.74 -6.52 7.48
C TYR A 447 22.74 -7.17 8.44
N LYS A 448 21.93 -8.14 8.00
CA LYS A 448 21.07 -8.95 8.89
C LYS A 448 21.85 -10.10 9.54
N ARG A 449 22.96 -9.75 10.21
CA ARG A 449 23.82 -10.70 10.95
C ARG A 449 23.41 -10.75 12.42
N ASN A 450 23.44 -11.95 12.99
CA ASN A 450 23.31 -12.16 14.43
C ASN A 450 24.71 -12.32 14.99
N THR A 451 25.24 -11.28 15.64
CA THR A 451 26.59 -11.26 16.23
C THR A 451 26.75 -12.25 17.39
N TYR A 452 25.63 -12.76 17.94
CA TYR A 452 25.62 -13.76 19.00
C TYR A 452 25.58 -15.21 18.49
N ALA A 453 25.48 -15.43 17.17
CA ALA A 453 25.60 -16.77 16.61
C ALA A 453 27.06 -17.22 16.68
N ALA A 454 27.31 -18.46 17.13
CA ALA A 454 28.65 -19.02 17.13
C ALA A 454 29.16 -19.27 15.70
N VAL A 455 30.44 -18.98 15.46
CA VAL A 455 31.16 -19.32 14.23
C VAL A 455 32.23 -20.35 14.56
N THR A 456 32.41 -21.35 13.71
CA THR A 456 33.48 -22.34 13.90
C THR A 456 34.84 -21.70 13.62
N ALA A 457 35.90 -22.19 14.25
CA ALA A 457 37.26 -21.66 14.04
C ALA A 457 37.69 -21.75 12.56
N GLU A 458 37.33 -22.85 11.89
CA GLU A 458 37.56 -23.05 10.46
C GLU A 458 36.86 -21.97 9.61
N LYS A 459 35.56 -21.75 9.83
CA LYS A 459 34.77 -20.76 9.08
C LYS A 459 35.23 -19.34 9.36
N ALA A 460 35.60 -19.05 10.61
CA ALA A 460 36.17 -17.76 10.98
C ALA A 460 37.51 -17.50 10.28
N SER A 461 38.37 -18.52 10.18
CA SER A 461 39.63 -18.43 9.44
C SER A 461 39.39 -18.19 7.95
N GLU A 462 38.49 -18.96 7.34
CA GLU A 462 38.11 -18.82 5.92
C GLU A 462 37.60 -17.40 5.61
N LEU A 463 36.70 -16.87 6.43
CA LEU A 463 36.17 -15.51 6.26
C LEU A 463 37.23 -14.44 6.42
N LYS A 464 38.13 -14.57 7.40
CA LYS A 464 39.24 -13.61 7.60
C LYS A 464 40.16 -13.59 6.38
N THR A 465 40.59 -14.77 5.92
CA THR A 465 41.44 -14.90 4.73
C THR A 465 40.76 -14.29 3.51
N PHE A 466 39.48 -14.54 3.29
CA PHE A 466 38.74 -13.94 2.18
C PHE A 466 38.69 -12.41 2.23
N ILE A 467 38.39 -11.84 3.42
CA ILE A 467 38.30 -10.39 3.62
C ILE A 467 39.67 -9.73 3.40
N GLU A 468 40.74 -10.33 3.90
CA GLU A 468 42.11 -9.82 3.74
C GLU A 468 42.54 -9.83 2.28
N GLN A 469 42.30 -10.92 1.55
CA GLN A 469 42.65 -11.06 0.14
C GLN A 469 41.87 -10.13 -0.79
N ASN A 470 40.64 -9.74 -0.40
CA ASN A 470 39.76 -8.93 -1.24
C ASN A 470 39.55 -7.50 -0.70
N LYS A 471 40.35 -7.04 0.28
CA LYS A 471 40.15 -5.77 1.00
C LYS A 471 39.96 -4.57 0.08
N ASP A 472 40.71 -4.49 -1.02
CA ASP A 472 40.64 -3.38 -1.98
C ASP A 472 39.41 -3.43 -2.90
N ARG A 473 38.75 -4.60 -2.99
CA ARG A 473 37.51 -4.79 -3.77
C ARG A 473 36.25 -4.44 -2.97
N PHE A 474 36.36 -4.21 -1.66
CA PHE A 474 35.24 -3.75 -0.85
C PHE A 474 34.94 -2.28 -1.14
N ARG A 475 33.77 -2.02 -1.73
CA ARG A 475 33.29 -0.65 -1.99
C ARG A 475 33.09 0.17 -0.71
N ASN A 476 32.80 -0.50 0.41
CA ASN A 476 32.69 0.11 1.73
C ASN A 476 33.79 -0.47 2.63
N LYS A 477 34.87 0.29 2.83
CA LYS A 477 36.01 -0.14 3.66
C LYS A 477 35.61 -0.42 5.11
N LYS A 478 34.63 0.34 5.63
CA LYS A 478 34.08 0.15 6.97
C LYS A 478 33.40 -1.22 7.14
N LEU A 479 32.82 -1.78 6.08
CA LEU A 479 32.17 -3.09 6.15
C LEU A 479 33.19 -4.21 6.45
N ALA A 480 34.36 -4.17 5.83
CA ALA A 480 35.41 -5.16 6.07
C ALA A 480 35.89 -5.10 7.54
N GLU A 481 36.09 -3.89 8.07
CA GLU A 481 36.47 -3.66 9.47
C GLU A 481 35.41 -4.17 10.45
N GLU A 482 34.13 -3.85 10.20
CA GLU A 482 33.00 -4.33 11.00
C GLU A 482 32.91 -5.86 11.02
N LEU A 483 33.11 -6.53 9.87
CA LEU A 483 33.04 -7.99 9.79
C LEU A 483 34.19 -8.66 10.53
N LEU A 484 35.42 -8.15 10.42
CA LEU A 484 36.56 -8.68 11.17
C LEU A 484 36.34 -8.52 12.68
N PHE A 485 35.82 -7.36 13.11
CA PHE A 485 35.41 -7.15 14.50
C PHE A 485 34.38 -8.19 14.93
N ASP A 486 33.28 -8.36 14.18
CA ASP A 486 32.22 -9.29 14.54
C ASP A 486 32.72 -10.75 14.59
N ILE A 487 33.54 -11.19 13.63
CA ILE A 487 34.11 -12.56 13.62
C ILE A 487 35.00 -12.81 14.85
N SER A 488 35.77 -11.81 15.30
CA SER A 488 36.62 -11.94 16.50
C SER A 488 35.84 -12.04 17.83
N HIS A 489 34.55 -11.68 17.82
CA HIS A 489 33.67 -11.69 18.99
C HIS A 489 32.55 -12.74 18.88
N ALA A 490 32.36 -13.35 17.72
CA ALA A 490 31.39 -14.41 17.50
C ALA A 490 31.89 -15.71 18.16
N GLY A 491 31.22 -16.15 19.23
CA GLY A 491 31.55 -17.39 19.93
C GLY A 491 32.50 -17.26 21.13
N LYS A 492 32.54 -16.09 21.79
CA LYS A 492 32.97 -16.01 23.20
C LYS A 492 31.78 -16.22 24.14
#